data_AF-A0A932K9I1-F1
#
_entry.id   AF-A0A932K9I1-F1
#
_cell.length_a   1.000
_cell.length_b   1.000
_cell.length_c   1.000
_cell.angle_alpha   90.00
_cell.angle_beta   90.00
_cell.angle_gamma   90.00
#
_symmetry.space_group_name_H-M   'P 1'
#
loop_
_entity.id
_entity.type
_entity.pdbx_description
1 polymer ?
#
loop_
_entity_poly.entity_id
_entity_poly.type
_entity_poly.pdbx_seq_one_letter_code
_entity_poly.pdbx_strand_id
1 'polypeptide(L)'
;MGTLLITSGGRTWRAPDKKNPIRAMDIRPPTPEGLKPKDLIGVPWRLAFALQAAGWYLRADIIWNKPNCQPESVKDRPTRCHEYVFLFSKEERYLYDHEAVRGPNDRTSRFAGVELNPEYVSVAERRINATFIRG
;
A
#
# COMPACT_ATOMS: atom_id res chain seq x y z
N MET A 1 -1.16 -13.53 -3.53
CA MET A 1 -0.91 -12.75 -2.29
C MET A 1 -2.03 -11.72 -2.12
N GLY A 2 -3.30 -12.14 -1.96
CA GLY A 2 -4.46 -11.21 -2.07
C GLY A 2 -5.55 -11.40 -1.03
N THR A 3 -5.35 -12.28 -0.04
CA THR A 3 -6.40 -12.67 0.92
C THR A 3 -6.52 -11.73 2.12
N LEU A 4 -5.57 -10.84 2.37
CA LEU A 4 -5.57 -9.96 3.55
C LEU A 4 -6.41 -8.68 3.37
N LEU A 5 -6.89 -8.40 2.16
CA LEU A 5 -7.63 -7.17 1.85
C LEU A 5 -9.13 -7.40 1.70
N ILE A 6 -9.56 -8.66 1.66
CA ILE A 6 -10.95 -9.07 1.42
C ILE A 6 -11.32 -10.14 2.45
N THR A 7 -12.53 -10.07 2.99
CA THR A 7 -13.00 -11.06 3.96
C THR A 7 -13.09 -12.46 3.33
N SER A 8 -12.95 -13.51 4.13
CA SER A 8 -12.68 -14.87 3.64
C SER A 8 -13.79 -15.50 2.81
N GLY A 9 -15.00 -14.91 2.82
CA GLY A 9 -16.16 -15.47 2.14
C GLY A 9 -16.75 -16.69 2.87
N GLY A 10 -16.58 -16.78 4.19
CA GLY A 10 -17.05 -17.92 5.00
C GLY A 10 -16.17 -19.17 4.95
N ARG A 11 -15.04 -19.13 4.23
CA ARG A 11 -14.07 -20.23 4.20
C ARG A 11 -13.33 -20.32 5.53
N THR A 12 -13.41 -21.46 6.19
CA THR A 12 -12.81 -21.71 7.53
C THR A 12 -11.42 -22.35 7.47
N TRP A 13 -11.10 -23.04 6.38
CA TRP A 13 -9.86 -23.80 6.20
C TRP A 13 -9.17 -23.46 4.86
N ARG A 14 -7.85 -23.70 4.75
CA ARG A 14 -7.12 -23.69 3.47
C ARG A 14 -6.25 -24.93 3.32
N ALA A 15 -6.53 -25.73 2.28
CA ALA A 15 -5.77 -26.94 1.98
C ALA A 15 -4.28 -26.64 1.71
N PRO A 16 -3.37 -27.57 2.08
CA PRO A 16 -1.96 -27.45 1.79
C PRO A 16 -1.69 -27.50 0.28
N ASP A 17 -0.77 -26.65 -0.17
CA ASP A 17 -0.27 -26.62 -1.55
C ASP A 17 1.15 -27.20 -1.58
N LYS A 18 1.41 -28.16 -2.47
CA LYS A 18 2.73 -28.82 -2.61
C LYS A 18 3.89 -27.83 -2.82
N LYS A 19 3.64 -26.69 -3.49
CA LYS A 19 4.65 -25.67 -3.77
C LYS A 19 4.82 -24.67 -2.62
N ASN A 20 3.83 -24.52 -1.76
CA ASN A 20 3.90 -23.59 -0.63
C ASN A 20 3.08 -24.09 0.56
N PRO A 21 3.60 -25.08 1.31
CA PRO A 21 2.88 -25.72 2.41
C PRO A 21 2.61 -24.74 3.57
N ILE A 22 3.44 -23.71 3.74
CA ILE A 22 3.29 -22.67 4.78
C ILE A 22 2.00 -21.86 4.59
N ARG A 23 1.41 -21.87 3.39
CA ARG A 23 0.12 -21.19 3.15
C ARG A 23 -1.08 -22.00 3.62
N ALA A 24 -0.90 -23.27 3.98
CA ALA A 24 -1.94 -24.05 4.64
C ALA A 24 -2.31 -23.36 5.96
N MET A 25 -3.60 -23.31 6.25
CA MET A 25 -4.07 -22.76 7.52
C MET A 25 -5.22 -23.60 8.02
N ASP A 26 -5.01 -24.14 9.21
CA ASP A 26 -5.98 -25.03 9.85
C ASP A 26 -7.17 -24.26 10.40
N ILE A 27 -6.92 -23.02 10.82
CA ILE A 27 -7.93 -22.11 11.31
C ILE A 27 -7.76 -20.79 10.58
N ARG A 28 -8.87 -20.30 10.04
CA ARG A 28 -8.96 -18.95 9.50
C ARG A 28 -9.79 -18.08 10.43
N PRO A 29 -9.35 -16.85 10.73
CA PRO A 29 -10.14 -15.95 11.55
C PRO A 29 -11.52 -15.70 10.93
N PRO A 30 -12.57 -15.56 11.76
CA PRO A 30 -13.89 -15.22 11.28
C PRO A 30 -13.89 -13.84 10.61
N THR A 31 -14.94 -13.57 9.83
CA THR A 31 -15.12 -12.25 9.25
C THR A 31 -15.35 -11.25 10.38
N PRO A 32 -14.64 -10.11 10.43
CA PRO A 32 -14.84 -9.08 11.44
C PRO A 32 -16.28 -8.59 11.47
N GLU A 33 -16.77 -8.20 12.65
CA GLU A 33 -18.12 -7.66 12.82
C GLU A 33 -18.37 -6.46 11.90
N GLY A 34 -19.57 -6.39 11.32
CA GLY A 34 -19.97 -5.31 10.41
C GLY A 34 -19.51 -5.46 8.96
N LEU A 35 -18.74 -6.50 8.61
CA LEU A 35 -18.36 -6.79 7.22
C LEU A 35 -19.05 -8.05 6.70
N LYS A 36 -19.49 -8.03 5.44
CA LYS A 36 -20.09 -9.19 4.78
C LYS A 36 -18.99 -10.11 4.22
N PRO A 37 -19.30 -11.39 3.96
CA PRO A 37 -18.38 -12.29 3.29
C PRO A 37 -17.98 -11.77 1.89
N LYS A 38 -16.68 -11.81 1.59
CA LYS A 38 -16.03 -11.24 0.37
C LYS A 38 -16.03 -9.71 0.27
N ASP A 39 -16.33 -8.99 1.34
CA ASP A 39 -16.20 -7.54 1.34
C ASP A 39 -14.74 -7.08 1.34
N LEU A 40 -14.49 -5.98 0.64
CA LEU A 40 -13.21 -5.27 0.69
C LEU A 40 -13.07 -4.61 2.07
N ILE A 41 -12.04 -4.99 2.82
CA ILE A 41 -11.83 -4.52 4.21
C ILE A 41 -11.42 -3.03 4.22
N GLY A 42 -10.75 -2.58 3.16
CA GLY A 42 -10.28 -1.19 3.06
C GLY A 42 -9.11 -0.87 4.00
N VAL A 43 -8.25 -1.85 4.29
CA VAL A 43 -7.11 -1.72 5.23
C VAL A 43 -6.28 -0.43 5.02
N PRO A 44 -5.91 -0.03 3.78
CA PRO A 44 -5.14 1.20 3.59
C PRO A 44 -5.87 2.44 4.13
N TRP A 45 -7.17 2.59 3.84
CA TRP A 45 -7.98 3.71 4.31
C TRP A 45 -8.29 3.63 5.80
N ARG A 46 -8.46 2.43 6.36
CA ARG A 46 -8.59 2.25 7.81
C ARG A 46 -7.33 2.73 8.55
N LEU A 47 -6.15 2.41 8.01
CA LEU A 47 -4.89 2.93 8.54
C LEU A 47 -4.83 4.45 8.40
N ALA A 48 -5.25 4.99 7.25
CA ALA A 48 -5.22 6.42 7.01
C ALA A 48 -6.09 7.20 7.99
N PHE A 49 -7.32 6.76 8.23
CA PHE A 49 -8.23 7.38 9.19
C PHE A 49 -7.74 7.21 10.64
N ALA A 50 -7.12 6.08 10.98
CA ALA A 50 -6.52 5.90 12.29
C ALA A 50 -5.36 6.88 12.54
N LEU A 51 -4.50 7.11 11.53
CA LEU A 51 -3.44 8.10 11.61
C LEU A 51 -3.97 9.54 11.70
N GLN A 52 -5.02 9.87 10.94
CA GLN A 52 -5.69 11.16 11.06
C GLN A 52 -6.28 11.38 12.47
N ALA A 53 -6.95 10.36 13.02
CA ALA A 53 -7.45 10.41 14.40
C ALA A 53 -6.32 10.55 15.44
N ALA A 54 -5.13 10.01 15.13
CA ALA A 54 -3.93 10.18 15.94
C ALA A 54 -3.23 11.54 15.75
N GLY A 55 -3.81 12.47 14.98
CA GLY A 55 -3.31 13.83 14.80
C GLY A 55 -2.36 14.03 13.60
N TRP A 56 -2.20 13.03 12.74
CA TRP A 56 -1.43 13.20 11.50
C TRP A 56 -2.26 13.87 10.41
N TYR A 57 -1.62 14.66 9.57
CA TYR A 57 -2.25 15.31 8.43
C TYR A 57 -2.11 14.44 7.18
N LEU A 58 -3.22 13.92 6.66
CA LEU A 58 -3.25 13.30 5.33
C LEU A 58 -3.23 14.40 4.27
N ARG A 59 -2.19 14.44 3.44
CA ARG A 59 -1.96 15.52 2.45
C ARG A 59 -2.30 15.12 1.03
N ALA A 60 -2.16 13.84 0.70
CA ALA A 60 -2.51 13.32 -0.61
C ALA A 60 -2.75 11.80 -0.56
N ASP A 61 -3.69 11.34 -1.39
CA ASP A 61 -3.90 9.96 -1.76
C ASP A 61 -3.43 9.73 -3.21
N ILE A 62 -2.23 9.19 -3.35
CA ILE A 62 -1.59 8.99 -4.65
C ILE A 62 -1.95 7.60 -5.16
N ILE A 63 -2.40 7.52 -6.42
CA ILE A 63 -2.67 6.25 -7.10
C ILE A 63 -1.44 5.81 -7.87
N TRP A 64 -0.80 4.75 -7.40
CA TRP A 64 0.24 4.07 -8.16
C TRP A 64 -0.37 3.06 -9.12
N ASN A 65 -0.42 3.42 -10.40
CA ASN A 65 -0.86 2.53 -11.47
C ASN A 65 0.25 1.54 -11.85
N LYS A 66 -0.02 0.23 -11.75
CA LYS A 66 0.92 -0.83 -12.13
C LYS A 66 0.54 -1.35 -13.53
N PRO A 67 1.26 -0.94 -14.60
CA PRO A 67 0.88 -1.28 -15.96
C PRO A 67 0.91 -2.79 -16.23
N ASN A 68 1.84 -3.51 -15.60
CA ASN A 68 2.00 -4.96 -15.73
C ASN A 68 1.56 -5.68 -14.45
N CYS A 69 0.27 -5.56 -14.10
CA CYS A 69 -0.27 -6.22 -12.92
C CYS A 69 -0.52 -7.72 -13.17
N GLN A 70 -0.11 -8.56 -12.22
CA GLN A 70 -0.42 -9.99 -12.27
C GLN A 70 -1.93 -10.22 -12.10
N PRO A 71 -2.58 -11.02 -12.96
CA PRO A 71 -4.01 -11.30 -12.84
C PRO A 71 -4.33 -11.99 -11.52
N GLU A 72 -5.44 -11.60 -10.91
CA GLU A 72 -5.96 -12.28 -9.73
C GLU A 72 -6.67 -13.57 -10.13
N SER A 73 -6.46 -14.65 -9.38
CA SER A 73 -7.09 -15.96 -9.62
C SER A 73 -8.62 -15.98 -9.35
N VAL A 74 -9.26 -14.83 -9.16
CA VAL A 74 -10.67 -14.74 -8.77
C VAL A 74 -11.48 -14.10 -9.89
N LYS A 75 -12.69 -14.62 -10.13
CA LYS A 75 -13.53 -14.25 -11.27
C LYS A 75 -14.69 -13.30 -10.92
N ASP A 76 -14.92 -13.04 -9.63
CA ASP A 76 -16.07 -12.26 -9.14
C ASP A 76 -15.79 -10.76 -8.97
N ARG A 77 -14.62 -10.29 -9.42
CA ARG A 77 -14.22 -8.88 -9.40
C ARG A 77 -13.09 -8.59 -10.39
N PRO A 78 -12.86 -7.33 -10.74
CA PRO A 78 -11.69 -6.91 -11.52
C PRO A 78 -10.37 -7.19 -10.78
N THR A 79 -9.30 -7.42 -11.55
CA THR A 79 -7.92 -7.47 -11.02
C THR A 79 -7.52 -6.08 -10.52
N ARG A 80 -6.97 -5.99 -9.31
CA ARG A 80 -6.48 -4.72 -8.77
C ARG A 80 -5.10 -4.37 -9.32
N CYS A 81 -5.07 -3.49 -10.32
CA CYS A 81 -3.85 -3.00 -10.95
C CYS A 81 -3.28 -1.70 -10.35
N HIS A 82 -3.84 -1.18 -9.26
CA HIS A 82 -3.31 0.01 -8.59
C HIS A 82 -3.08 -0.19 -7.10
N GLU A 83 -2.26 0.66 -6.51
CA GLU A 83 -2.02 0.74 -5.07
C GLU A 83 -2.19 2.19 -4.58
N TYR A 84 -2.62 2.33 -3.33
CA TYR A 84 -2.68 3.64 -2.67
C TYR A 84 -1.34 3.93 -2.00
N VAL A 85 -0.79 5.11 -2.26
CA VAL A 85 0.35 5.68 -1.56
C VAL A 85 -0.14 6.94 -0.85
N PHE A 86 -0.15 6.92 0.48
CA PHE A 86 -0.61 8.06 1.26
C PHE A 86 0.55 8.95 1.69
N LEU A 87 0.44 10.25 1.45
CA LEU A 87 1.37 11.25 1.97
C LEU A 87 0.82 11.79 3.29
N PHE A 88 1.52 11.50 4.39
CA PHE A 88 1.23 12.07 5.71
C PHE A 88 2.27 13.09 6.15
N SER A 89 1.84 14.07 6.95
CA SER A 89 2.70 15.01 7.65
C SER A 89 2.35 15.07 9.13
N LYS A 90 3.32 15.40 9.98
CA LYS A 90 3.09 15.68 11.41
C LYS A 90 2.58 17.10 11.67
N GLU A 91 2.76 18.01 10.72
CA GLU A 91 2.40 19.43 10.85
C GLU A 91 1.69 19.94 9.60
N GLU A 92 0.91 21.02 9.76
CA GLU A 92 0.23 21.69 8.64
C GLU A 92 1.24 22.28 7.64
N ARG A 93 2.35 22.85 8.14
CA ARG A 93 3.46 23.30 7.32
C ARG A 93 4.54 22.23 7.33
N TYR A 94 4.84 21.68 6.17
CA TYR A 94 5.85 20.62 6.02
C TYR A 94 6.69 20.88 4.79
N LEU A 95 7.90 20.34 4.79
CA LEU A 95 8.80 20.45 3.64
C LEU A 95 8.22 19.62 2.49
N TYR A 96 7.87 20.31 1.41
CA TYR A 96 7.50 19.71 0.13
C TYR A 96 8.22 20.44 -0.99
N ASP A 97 9.22 19.78 -1.57
CA ASP A 97 9.96 20.32 -2.71
C ASP A 97 9.17 20.09 -4.01
N HIS A 98 8.36 21.08 -4.36
CA HIS A 98 7.57 21.03 -5.59
C HIS A 98 8.39 21.21 -6.87
N GLU A 99 9.61 21.78 -6.77
CA GLU A 99 10.49 21.96 -7.93
C GLU A 99 11.09 20.61 -8.35
N ALA A 100 11.47 19.79 -7.37
CA ALA A 100 12.00 18.44 -7.61
C ALA A 100 11.03 17.48 -8.33
N VAL A 101 9.73 17.79 -8.37
CA VAL A 101 8.70 16.99 -9.06
C VAL A 101 8.21 17.62 -10.37
N ARG A 102 8.83 18.72 -10.82
CA ARG A 102 8.56 19.28 -12.14
C ARG A 102 9.04 18.31 -13.22
N GLY A 103 8.19 18.15 -14.23
CA GLY A 103 8.49 17.38 -15.43
C GLY A 103 9.14 18.24 -16.53
N PRO A 104 9.50 17.63 -17.66
CA PRO A 104 10.32 18.25 -18.72
C PRO A 104 9.77 19.55 -19.33
N ASN A 105 8.47 19.80 -19.22
CA ASN A 105 7.79 20.96 -19.84
C ASN A 105 7.31 21.98 -18.80
N ASP A 106 8.02 22.10 -17.69
CA ASP A 106 7.64 22.97 -16.56
C ASP A 106 6.27 22.67 -15.94
N ARG A 107 5.71 21.50 -16.30
CA ARG A 107 4.47 20.96 -15.77
C ARG A 107 4.81 19.94 -14.70
N THR A 108 4.08 19.95 -13.60
CA THR A 108 4.17 18.89 -12.59
C THR A 108 4.03 17.53 -13.28
N SER A 109 4.96 16.62 -13.01
CA SER A 109 4.96 15.29 -13.60
C SER A 109 3.61 14.60 -13.33
N ARG A 110 2.87 14.28 -14.40
CA ARG A 110 1.57 13.58 -14.31
C ARG A 110 1.71 12.16 -13.78
N PHE A 111 2.94 11.65 -13.80
CA PHE A 111 3.33 10.36 -13.24
C PHE A 111 4.22 10.60 -12.03
N ALA A 112 3.66 10.38 -10.84
CA ALA A 112 4.45 9.92 -9.69
C ALA A 112 4.58 8.39 -9.83
N GLY A 113 5.11 7.92 -10.96
CA GLY A 113 5.62 6.57 -11.01
C GLY A 113 6.78 6.47 -10.02
N VAL A 114 7.04 5.29 -9.47
CA VAL A 114 8.23 5.01 -8.66
C VAL A 114 9.50 5.08 -9.54
N GLU A 115 9.63 6.05 -10.44
CA GLU A 115 10.92 6.65 -10.69
C GLU A 115 11.19 7.53 -9.48
N LEU A 116 11.64 6.90 -8.41
CA LEU A 116 12.33 7.62 -7.36
C LEU A 116 13.44 8.38 -8.09
N ASN A 117 13.40 9.72 -8.05
CA ASN A 117 14.51 10.52 -8.49
C ASN A 117 15.79 9.90 -7.87
N PRO A 118 16.79 9.51 -8.69
CA PRO A 118 17.98 8.79 -8.22
C PRO A 118 18.68 9.48 -7.05
N GLU A 119 18.59 10.81 -6.99
CA GLU A 119 19.10 11.61 -5.88
C GLU A 119 18.38 11.29 -4.57
N TYR A 120 17.05 11.19 -4.58
CA TYR A 120 16.26 10.84 -3.39
C TYR A 120 16.46 9.39 -2.94
N VAL A 121 16.70 8.46 -3.86
CA VAL A 121 17.12 7.09 -3.53
C VAL A 121 18.45 7.13 -2.76
N SER A 122 19.45 7.85 -3.30
CA SER A 122 20.77 7.95 -2.66
C SER A 122 20.71 8.62 -1.28
N VAL A 123 19.81 9.60 -1.08
CA VAL A 123 19.60 10.25 0.22
C VAL A 123 18.92 9.29 1.22
N ALA A 124 17.91 8.54 0.78
CA ALA A 124 17.24 7.55 1.62
C ALA A 124 18.19 6.41 2.01
N GLU A 125 18.97 5.88 1.07
CA GLU A 125 19.97 4.84 1.31
C GLU A 125 21.05 5.31 2.29
N ARG A 126 21.56 6.55 2.14
CA ARG A 126 22.52 7.13 3.10
C ARG A 126 21.95 7.21 4.52
N ARG A 127 20.67 7.58 4.69
CA ARG A 127 20.03 7.70 6.01
C ARG A 127 19.77 6.34 6.66
N ILE A 128 19.36 5.34 5.88
CA ILE A 128 19.17 3.96 6.36
C ILE A 128 20.51 3.37 6.81
N ASN A 129 21.55 3.51 5.99
CA ASN A 129 22.88 2.97 6.30
C ASN A 129 23.57 3.70 7.45
N ALA A 130 23.35 5.02 7.62
CA ALA A 130 23.87 5.78 8.76
C ALA A 130 23.22 5.39 10.10
N THR A 131 21.98 4.88 10.06
CA THR A 131 21.26 4.44 11.28
C THR A 131 21.73 3.06 11.75
N PHE A 132 22.23 2.21 10.83
CA PHE A 132 22.70 0.85 11.15
C PHE A 132 24.14 0.79 11.70
N ILE A 133 24.94 1.85 11.55
CA ILE A 133 26.34 1.92 12.03
C ILE A 133 26.45 2.51 13.46
N ARG A 134 25.34 2.93 14.07
CA ARG A 134 25.29 3.41 15.48
C ARG A 134 24.46 2.50 16.40
N GLY A 135 24.53 1.19 16.18
CA GLY A 135 23.98 0.15 17.06
C GLY A 135 25.08 -0.78 17.55
#